data_AF-A0A075G8Y1-F1
#
_entry.id   AF-A0A075G8Y1-F1
#
_cell.length_a   1.000
_cell.length_b   1.000
_cell.length_c   1.000
_cell.angle_alpha   90.00
_cell.angle_beta   90.00
_cell.angle_gamma   90.00
#
_symmetry.space_group_name_H-M   'P 1'
#
loop_
_entity.id
_entity.type
_entity.pdbx_description
1 polymer ?
#
loop_
_entity_poly.entity_id
_entity_poly.type
_entity_poly.pdbx_seq_one_letter_code
_entity_poly.pdbx_strand_id
1 'polypeptide(L)'
;ALSLTPEVRSQNIRVPIMGISANIYGSDILWPWLKKHWKKLVGRFGVGNPLANRIVASIGSVINDKQEKEIRNFFKRNPLPGTERVIEQTLERVRIKSAFLRRIKREFARYE
;
A
#
# COMPACT_ATOMS: atom_id res chain seq x y z
N ALA A 1 -7.10 -13.81 5.94
CA ALA A 1 -6.89 -13.91 7.41
C ALA A 1 -5.68 -14.77 7.79
N LEU A 2 -5.30 -15.76 6.96
CA LEU A 2 -4.20 -16.71 7.25
C LEU A 2 -2.84 -16.06 7.57
N SER A 3 -2.48 -14.94 6.93
CA SER A 3 -1.21 -14.22 7.19
C SER A 3 -1.05 -13.70 8.63
N LEU A 4 -2.13 -13.66 9.40
CA LEU A 4 -2.17 -13.12 10.76
C LEU A 4 -2.19 -14.22 11.83
N THR A 5 -2.06 -15.47 11.43
CA THR A 5 -2.08 -16.65 12.30
C THR A 5 -0.67 -16.99 12.77
N PRO A 6 -0.49 -17.58 13.97
CA PRO A 6 0.84 -17.94 14.50
C PRO A 6 1.66 -18.84 13.57
N GLU A 7 0.99 -19.65 12.74
CA GLU A 7 1.58 -20.60 11.80
C GLU A 7 2.36 -19.90 10.67
N VAL A 8 2.01 -18.65 10.35
CA VAL A 8 2.76 -17.83 9.38
C VAL A 8 3.87 -17.07 10.11
N ARG A 9 5.13 -17.29 9.72
CA ARG A 9 6.27 -16.53 10.25
C ARG A 9 6.19 -15.04 9.88
N SER A 10 6.68 -14.15 10.74
CA SER A 10 6.56 -12.69 10.56
C SER A 10 7.18 -12.20 9.25
N GLN A 11 8.29 -12.81 8.80
CA GLN A 11 8.90 -12.49 7.50
C GLN A 11 8.04 -12.85 6.29
N ASN A 12 7.11 -13.80 6.44
CA ASN A 12 6.27 -14.32 5.36
C ASN A 12 4.94 -13.56 5.22
N ILE A 13 4.60 -12.69 6.18
CA ILE A 13 3.38 -11.86 6.13
C ILE A 13 3.32 -11.04 4.83
N ARG A 14 4.48 -10.58 4.33
CA ARG A 14 4.57 -9.79 3.10
C ARG A 14 4.13 -10.55 1.85
N VAL A 15 4.26 -11.88 1.80
CA VAL A 15 4.10 -12.66 0.56
C VAL A 15 2.72 -12.47 -0.06
N PRO A 16 1.60 -12.71 0.65
CA PRO A 16 0.27 -12.48 0.10
C PRO A 16 -0.03 -10.99 -0.13
N ILE A 17 0.50 -10.08 0.68
CA ILE A 17 0.34 -8.63 0.48
C ILE A 17 0.93 -8.22 -0.86
N MET A 18 2.16 -8.65 -1.17
CA MET A 18 2.81 -8.35 -2.44
C MET A 18 2.04 -8.97 -3.62
N GLY A 19 1.59 -10.23 -3.48
CA GLY A 19 0.81 -10.90 -4.51
C GLY A 19 -0.50 -10.18 -4.85
N ILE A 20 -1.27 -9.76 -3.83
CA ILE A 20 -2.50 -8.99 -4.04
C ILE A 20 -2.18 -7.60 -4.61
N SER A 21 -1.10 -6.95 -4.15
CA SER A 21 -0.72 -5.61 -4.65
C SER A 21 -0.38 -5.57 -6.14
N ALA A 22 0.06 -6.70 -6.69
CA ALA A 22 0.39 -6.85 -8.11
C ALA A 22 -0.82 -7.27 -8.96
N ASN A 23 -1.96 -7.58 -8.33
CA ASN A 23 -3.16 -8.01 -9.03
C ASN A 23 -4.03 -6.80 -9.41
N ILE A 24 -4.63 -6.83 -10.60
CA ILE A 24 -5.51 -5.75 -11.11
C ILE A 24 -6.74 -5.51 -10.23
N TYR A 25 -7.24 -6.55 -9.55
CA TYR A 25 -8.35 -6.49 -8.60
C TYR A 25 -7.87 -6.19 -7.17
N GLY A 26 -6.57 -6.00 -6.95
CA GLY A 26 -5.98 -5.75 -5.64
C GLY A 26 -6.44 -4.42 -5.00
N SER A 27 -6.81 -3.44 -5.82
CA SER A 27 -7.25 -2.10 -5.40
C SER A 27 -8.42 -2.15 -4.40
N ASP A 28 -9.41 -2.99 -4.66
CA ASP A 28 -10.62 -3.09 -3.85
C ASP A 28 -10.44 -3.96 -2.60
N ILE A 29 -9.33 -4.70 -2.52
CA ILE A 29 -9.10 -5.70 -1.48
C ILE A 29 -8.04 -5.23 -0.49
N LEU A 30 -6.88 -4.82 -0.99
CA LEU A 30 -5.68 -4.72 -0.17
C LEU A 30 -5.74 -3.56 0.81
N TRP A 31 -6.10 -2.37 0.34
CA TRP A 31 -6.12 -1.19 1.21
C TRP A 31 -7.18 -1.29 2.33
N PRO A 32 -8.43 -1.69 2.06
CA PRO A 32 -9.41 -1.95 3.11
C PRO A 32 -8.93 -3.00 4.13
N TRP A 33 -8.31 -4.08 3.65
CA TRP A 33 -7.79 -5.12 4.51
C TRP A 33 -6.63 -4.65 5.40
N LEU A 34 -5.67 -3.91 4.83
CA LEU A 34 -4.56 -3.32 5.58
C LEU A 34 -5.07 -2.39 6.68
N LYS A 35 -6.01 -1.48 6.37
CA LYS A 35 -6.62 -0.59 7.37
C LYS A 35 -7.24 -1.37 8.52
N LYS A 36 -8.04 -2.39 8.20
CA LYS A 36 -8.75 -3.21 9.19
C LYS A 36 -7.80 -3.97 10.13
N HIS A 37 -6.67 -4.42 9.61
CA HIS A 37 -5.77 -5.33 10.34
C HIS A 37 -4.43 -4.71 10.75
N TRP A 38 -4.25 -3.41 10.55
CA TRP A 38 -2.96 -2.72 10.70
C TRP A 38 -2.30 -2.92 12.06
N LYS A 39 -3.04 -2.70 13.16
CA LYS A 39 -2.50 -2.86 14.52
C LYS A 39 -1.95 -4.27 14.76
N LYS A 40 -2.66 -5.30 14.26
CA LYS A 40 -2.24 -6.70 14.37
C LYS A 40 -1.00 -6.97 13.50
N LEU A 41 -0.95 -6.41 12.30
CA LEU A 41 0.22 -6.52 11.41
C LEU A 41 1.47 -5.90 12.05
N VAL A 42 1.36 -4.67 12.55
CA VAL A 42 2.48 -3.97 13.22
C VAL A 42 2.96 -4.74 14.44
N GLY A 43 2.05 -5.26 15.27
CA GLY A 43 2.42 -6.12 16.40
C GLY A 43 3.14 -7.41 16.01
N ARG A 44 2.99 -7.87 14.76
CA ARG A 44 3.62 -9.10 14.26
C ARG A 44 4.98 -8.90 13.61
N PHE A 45 5.16 -7.87 12.81
CA PHE A 45 6.45 -7.60 12.16
C PHE A 45 7.34 -6.66 12.98
N GLY A 46 6.78 -5.88 13.92
CA GLY A 46 7.52 -4.98 14.80
C GLY A 46 7.84 -3.61 14.18
N VAL A 47 7.95 -2.60 15.03
CA VAL A 47 8.36 -1.24 14.60
C VAL A 47 9.84 -1.25 14.21
N GLY A 48 10.22 -0.49 13.18
CA GLY A 48 11.60 -0.44 12.67
C GLY A 48 12.01 -1.62 11.79
N ASN A 49 11.13 -2.60 11.57
CA ASN A 49 11.42 -3.73 10.69
C ASN A 49 11.42 -3.29 9.21
N PRO A 50 12.45 -3.60 8.40
CA PRO A 50 12.48 -3.29 6.96
C PRO A 50 11.28 -3.83 6.16
N LEU A 51 10.59 -4.86 6.66
CA LEU A 51 9.35 -5.37 6.08
C LEU A 51 8.23 -4.31 6.07
N ALA A 52 8.19 -3.43 7.06
CA ALA A 52 7.24 -2.32 7.13
C ALA A 52 7.32 -1.45 5.87
N ASN A 53 8.55 -1.09 5.46
CA ASN A 53 8.79 -0.28 4.26
C ASN A 53 8.24 -0.96 3.00
N ARG A 54 8.40 -2.28 2.87
CA ARG A 54 7.86 -3.03 1.73
C ARG A 54 6.33 -3.04 1.72
N ILE A 55 5.70 -3.23 2.87
CA ILE A 55 4.24 -3.21 3.00
C ILE A 55 3.70 -1.80 2.68
N VAL A 56 4.31 -0.75 3.25
CA VAL A 56 3.92 0.63 2.97
C VAL A 56 4.06 0.96 1.47
N ALA A 57 5.19 0.59 0.86
CA ALA A 57 5.42 0.82 -0.57
C ALA A 57 4.37 0.13 -1.45
N SER A 58 3.93 -1.09 -1.08
CA SER A 58 2.92 -1.84 -1.86
C SER A 58 1.55 -1.16 -1.91
N ILE A 59 1.25 -0.25 -0.97
CA ILE A 59 0.01 0.52 -1.00
C ILE A 59 -0.07 1.35 -2.29
N GLY A 60 1.05 1.88 -2.78
CA GLY A 60 1.08 2.70 -3.99
C GLY A 60 0.62 1.98 -5.26
N SER A 61 0.65 0.65 -5.28
CA SER A 61 0.16 -0.15 -6.41
C SER A 61 -1.37 -0.20 -6.47
N VAL A 62 -2.05 -0.07 -5.32
CA VAL A 62 -3.47 -0.34 -5.13
C VAL A 62 -4.31 0.91 -4.81
N ILE A 63 -3.71 2.10 -4.87
CA ILE A 63 -4.40 3.38 -4.66
C ILE A 63 -4.19 4.33 -5.84
N ASN A 64 -5.01 5.38 -5.90
CA ASN A 64 -4.83 6.52 -6.79
C ASN A 64 -4.64 7.84 -6.01
N ASP A 65 -4.33 8.91 -6.74
CA ASP A 65 -4.03 10.23 -6.17
C ASP A 65 -5.19 10.85 -5.37
N LYS A 66 -6.45 10.49 -5.66
CA LYS A 66 -7.61 10.96 -4.88
C LYS A 66 -7.62 10.44 -3.44
N GLN A 67 -6.91 9.34 -3.17
CA GLN A 67 -6.86 8.71 -1.84
C GLN A 67 -5.74 9.26 -0.96
N GLU A 68 -4.90 10.18 -1.47
CA GLU A 68 -3.72 10.66 -0.73
C GLU A 68 -4.04 11.18 0.68
N LYS A 69 -5.09 12.02 0.80
CA LYS A 69 -5.51 12.58 2.10
C LYS A 69 -5.88 11.48 3.09
N GLU A 70 -6.54 10.42 2.62
CA GLU A 70 -6.90 9.27 3.44
C GLU A 70 -5.65 8.55 3.96
N ILE A 71 -4.67 8.30 3.09
CA ILE A 71 -3.41 7.64 3.45
C ILE A 71 -2.64 8.46 4.49
N ARG A 72 -2.50 9.77 4.28
CA ARG A 72 -1.83 10.67 5.24
C ARG A 72 -2.53 10.64 6.60
N ASN A 73 -3.85 10.75 6.62
CA ASN A 73 -4.62 10.69 7.86
C ASN A 73 -4.48 9.34 8.56
N PHE A 74 -4.44 8.25 7.80
CA PHE A 74 -4.27 6.91 8.34
C PHE A 74 -2.93 6.77 9.06
N PHE A 75 -1.82 7.15 8.43
CA PHE A 75 -0.48 7.04 9.03
C PHE A 75 -0.24 8.08 10.13
N LYS A 76 -0.93 9.24 10.10
CA LYS A 76 -0.93 10.18 11.23
C LYS A 76 -1.59 9.57 12.47
N ARG A 77 -2.68 8.80 12.29
CA ARG A 77 -3.39 8.11 13.40
C ARG A 77 -2.72 6.80 13.82
N ASN A 78 -1.96 6.18 12.92
CA ASN A 78 -1.29 4.91 13.13
C ASN A 78 0.19 5.03 12.78
N PRO A 79 0.97 5.80 13.57
CA PRO A 79 2.36 6.06 13.25
C PRO A 79 3.16 4.75 13.21
N LEU A 80 4.07 4.66 12.25
CA LEU A 80 5.03 3.57 12.13
C LEU A 80 6.41 4.18 11.90
N PRO A 81 7.14 4.53 12.99
CA PRO A 81 8.42 5.19 12.91
C PRO A 81 9.41 4.50 11.95
N GLY A 82 10.09 5.29 11.13
CA GLY A 82 11.05 4.83 10.13
C GLY A 82 10.45 4.57 8.74
N THR A 83 9.13 4.78 8.58
CA THR A 83 8.44 4.63 7.28
C THR A 83 8.07 5.96 6.61
N GLU A 84 8.29 7.09 7.28
CA GLU A 84 7.87 8.43 6.84
C GLU A 84 8.36 8.74 5.42
N ARG A 85 9.65 8.48 5.16
CA ARG A 85 10.25 8.66 3.83
C ARG A 85 9.56 7.80 2.77
N VAL A 86 9.27 6.54 3.11
CA VAL A 86 8.63 5.59 2.19
C VAL A 86 7.19 5.99 1.92
N ILE A 87 6.47 6.52 2.91
CA ILE A 87 5.12 7.07 2.74
C ILE A 87 5.16 8.20 1.70
N GLU A 88 6.05 9.19 1.86
CA GLU A 88 6.15 10.31 0.90
C GLU A 88 6.53 9.85 -0.50
N GLN A 89 7.52 8.97 -0.63
CA GLN A 89 7.91 8.40 -1.93
C GLN A 89 6.77 7.60 -2.58
N THR A 90 5.98 6.89 -1.78
CA THR A 90 4.84 6.11 -2.28
C THR A 90 3.75 7.02 -2.81
N LEU A 91 3.40 8.07 -2.06
CA LEU A 91 2.40 9.06 -2.48
C LEU A 91 2.86 9.82 -3.73
N GLU A 92 4.13 10.18 -3.82
CA GLU A 92 4.68 10.82 -5.01
C GLU A 92 4.57 9.92 -6.26
N ARG A 93 4.96 8.65 -6.14
CA ARG A 93 4.79 7.67 -7.24
C ARG A 93 3.32 7.52 -7.66
N VAL A 94 2.39 7.55 -6.71
CA VAL A 94 0.95 7.48 -6.99
C VAL A 94 0.48 8.70 -7.79
N ARG A 95 0.93 9.91 -7.45
CA ARG A 95 0.63 11.13 -8.22
C ARG A 95 1.16 11.03 -9.65
N ILE A 96 2.44 10.65 -9.80
CA ILE A 96 3.09 10.49 -11.11
C ILE A 96 2.34 9.46 -11.95
N LYS A 97 2.07 8.27 -11.41
CA LYS A 97 1.32 7.20 -12.08
C LYS A 97 -0.07 7.67 -12.51
N SER A 98 -0.80 8.34 -11.62
CA SER A 98 -2.16 8.81 -11.90
C SER A 98 -2.18 9.89 -13.00
N ALA A 99 -1.22 10.82 -12.97
CA ALA A 99 -1.05 11.84 -14.01
C ALA A 99 -0.70 11.21 -15.37
N PHE A 100 0.23 10.25 -15.38
CA PHE A 100 0.62 9.51 -16.56
C PHE A 100 -0.57 8.77 -17.19
N LEU A 101 -1.32 8.00 -16.39
CA LEU A 101 -2.50 7.27 -16.87
C LEU A 101 -3.57 8.20 -17.46
N ARG A 102 -3.82 9.35 -16.84
CA ARG A 102 -4.74 10.35 -17.39
C ARG A 102 -4.26 10.92 -18.72
N ARG A 103 -2.96 11.18 -18.86
CA ARG A 103 -2.37 11.68 -20.11
C ARG A 103 -2.51 10.65 -21.23
N ILE A 104 -2.07 9.42 -20.99
CA ILE A 104 -2.16 8.32 -21.95
C ILE A 104 -3.61 8.06 -22.34
N LYS A 105 -4.54 8.00 -21.40
CA LYS A 105 -5.97 7.82 -21.73
C LYS A 105 -6.49 8.91 -22.67
N ARG A 106 -6.10 10.18 -22.49
CA ARG A 106 -6.50 11.28 -23.38
C ARG A 106 -5.86 11.20 -24.76
N GLU A 107 -4.63 10.70 -24.83
CA GLU A 107 -3.89 10.53 -26.09
C GLU A 107 -4.49 9.41 -26.93
N PHE A 108 -4.76 8.26 -26.32
CA PHE A 108 -5.31 7.09 -27.01
C PHE A 108 -6.81 7.22 -27.34
N ALA A 109 -7.58 7.96 -26.54
CA ALA A 109 -8.99 8.27 -26.84
C ALA A 109 -9.18 9.12 -28.12
N ARG A 110 -8.10 9.59 -28.75
CA ARG A 110 -8.15 10.29 -30.06
C ARG A 110 -8.06 9.32 -31.25
N TYR A 111 -7.74 8.06 -30.99
CA TYR A 111 -7.55 7.02 -32.01
C TYR A 111 -8.66 5.96 -31.98
N GLU A 112 -9.62 6.07 -31.05
CA GLU A 112 -10.90 5.35 -31.00
C GLU A 112 -12.02 6.26 -31.51
#